data_AF-A0A9X4B3P5-F1
#
_entry.id   AF-A0A9X4B3P5-F1
#
_cell.length_a   1.000
_cell.length_b   1.000
_cell.length_c   1.000
_cell.angle_alpha   90.00
_cell.angle_beta   90.00
_cell.angle_gamma   90.00
#
_symmetry.space_group_name_H-M   'P 1'
#
loop_
_entity.id
_entity.type
_entity.pdbx_description
1 polymer ?
#
loop_
_entity_poly.entity_id
_entity_poly.type
_entity_poly.pdbx_seq_one_letter_code
_entity_poly.pdbx_strand_id
1 'polypeptide(L)'
;MIDANQIQKQKDEMFRLEVQVIPFLNQFEVLDCSVIGEELEYVLILETAENVKKLNEFLCFMNHWAIVPEHYAPAMCEFLEYCRMEDAGALDLAYLVYNYLNINTEYLWFGTAERKWLVH
;
A
#
# COMPACT_ATOMS: atom_id res chain seq x y z
N MET A 1 -7.87 -32.28 -2.88
CA MET A 1 -6.42 -32.18 -2.60
C MET A 1 -6.05 -30.74 -2.87
N ILE A 2 -5.56 -30.01 -1.87
CA ILE A 2 -5.04 -28.66 -2.08
C ILE A 2 -3.70 -28.83 -2.83
N ASP A 3 -3.53 -28.10 -3.91
CA ASP A 3 -2.33 -28.14 -4.76
C ASP A 3 -1.12 -27.59 -3.98
N ALA A 4 -0.03 -28.35 -3.91
CA ALA A 4 1.20 -27.92 -3.23
C ALA A 4 1.74 -26.59 -3.80
N ASN A 5 1.51 -26.32 -5.09
CA ASN A 5 1.88 -25.04 -5.71
C ASN A 5 1.04 -23.87 -5.20
N GLN A 6 -0.25 -24.09 -4.91
CA GLN A 6 -1.11 -23.06 -4.33
C GLN A 6 -0.70 -22.75 -2.89
N ILE A 7 -0.35 -23.78 -2.12
CA ILE A 7 0.15 -23.61 -0.74
C ILE A 7 1.47 -22.83 -0.74
N GLN A 8 2.38 -23.12 -1.67
CA GLN A 8 3.65 -22.39 -1.76
C GLN A 8 3.43 -20.94 -2.16
N LYS A 9 2.57 -20.67 -3.15
CA LYS A 9 2.24 -19.30 -3.57
C LYS A 9 1.66 -18.47 -2.42
N GLN A 10 0.74 -19.03 -1.64
CA GLN A 10 0.16 -18.35 -0.47
C GLN A 10 1.23 -18.02 0.58
N LYS A 11 2.17 -18.95 0.84
CA LYS A 11 3.28 -18.69 1.76
C LYS A 11 4.20 -17.59 1.27
N ASP A 12 4.50 -17.56 -0.02
CA ASP A 12 5.37 -16.53 -0.61
C ASP A 12 4.68 -15.15 -0.58
N GLU A 13 3.37 -15.08 -0.84
CA GLU A 13 2.58 -13.85 -0.74
C GLU A 13 2.50 -13.34 0.71
N MET A 14 2.20 -14.23 1.67
CA MET A 14 2.19 -13.87 3.09
C MET A 14 3.56 -13.36 3.57
N PHE A 15 4.63 -14.02 3.13
CA PHE A 15 6.00 -13.60 3.46
C PHE A 15 6.31 -12.19 2.93
N ARG A 16 5.91 -11.88 1.68
CA ARG A 16 6.07 -10.51 1.14
C ARG A 16 5.27 -9.50 1.95
N LEU A 17 4.06 -9.87 2.36
CA LEU A 17 3.20 -8.99 3.15
C LEU A 17 3.84 -8.64 4.50
N GLU A 18 4.28 -9.64 5.25
CA GLU A 18 4.87 -9.49 6.58
C GLU A 18 6.24 -8.80 6.57
N VAL A 19 7.08 -9.14 5.59
CA VAL A 19 8.50 -8.73 5.61
C VAL A 19 8.75 -7.46 4.80
N GLN A 20 7.91 -7.16 3.80
CA GLN A 20 8.15 -6.04 2.88
C GLN A 20 7.04 -4.98 2.98
N VAL A 21 5.78 -5.39 2.86
CA VAL A 21 4.65 -4.47 2.73
C VAL A 21 4.32 -3.80 4.05
N ILE A 22 4.05 -4.57 5.10
CA ILE A 22 3.67 -4.04 6.41
C ILE A 22 4.77 -3.12 6.99
N PRO A 23 6.07 -3.51 7.01
CA PRO A 23 7.11 -2.65 7.53
C PRO A 23 7.25 -1.34 6.74
N PHE A 24 7.10 -1.41 5.40
CA PHE A 24 7.12 -0.23 4.55
C PHE A 24 5.95 0.71 4.83
N LEU A 25 4.72 0.19 4.89
CA LEU A 25 3.53 1.02 5.14
C LEU A 25 3.56 1.65 6.54
N ASN A 26 4.09 0.94 7.54
CA ASN A 26 4.21 1.43 8.92
C ASN A 26 5.34 2.45 9.15
N GLN A 27 6.10 2.81 8.12
CA GLN A 27 7.11 3.87 8.24
C GLN A 27 6.51 5.27 8.14
N PHE A 28 5.28 5.40 7.62
CA PHE A 28 4.64 6.69 7.39
C PHE A 28 3.88 7.16 8.62
N GLU A 29 3.95 8.46 8.90
CA GLU A 29 3.11 9.10 9.90
C GLU A 29 1.68 9.26 9.36
N VAL A 30 0.74 8.59 10.01
CA VAL A 30 -0.68 8.64 9.66
C VAL A 30 -1.31 9.89 10.26
N LEU A 31 -1.77 10.78 9.38
CA LEU A 31 -2.48 12.01 9.74
C LEU A 31 -3.88 11.67 10.25
N ASP A 32 -4.63 10.92 9.44
CA ASP A 32 -6.01 10.54 9.71
C ASP A 32 -6.34 9.17 9.08
N CYS A 33 -7.36 8.50 9.62
CA CYS A 33 -7.85 7.23 9.10
C CYS A 33 -9.33 7.05 9.43
N SER A 34 -10.08 6.39 8.55
CA SER A 34 -11.48 6.03 8.78
C SER A 34 -11.74 4.57 8.45
N VAL A 35 -12.59 3.94 9.25
CA VAL A 35 -13.17 2.62 9.01
C VAL A 35 -14.68 2.75 9.18
N ILE A 36 -15.44 2.33 8.17
CA ILE A 36 -16.89 2.22 8.26
C ILE A 36 -17.29 0.75 8.28
N GLY A 37 -17.88 0.34 9.41
CA GLY A 37 -18.19 -1.06 9.65
C GLY A 37 -16.90 -1.88 9.77
N GLU A 38 -16.69 -2.79 8.82
CA GLU A 38 -15.49 -3.64 8.73
C GLU A 38 -14.59 -3.24 7.53
N GLU A 39 -14.91 -2.15 6.82
CA GLU A 39 -14.17 -1.72 5.63
C GLU A 39 -13.31 -0.49 5.93
N LEU A 40 -12.02 -0.60 5.60
CA LEU A 40 -11.07 0.50 5.69
C LEU A 40 -11.35 1.49 4.54
N GLU A 41 -11.77 2.70 4.88
CA GLU A 41 -12.09 3.71 3.87
C GLU A 41 -10.83 4.42 3.38
N TYR A 42 -10.04 4.96 4.31
CA TYR A 42 -8.84 5.71 3.98
C TYR A 42 -7.79 5.63 5.08
N VAL A 43 -6.53 5.79 4.67
CA VAL A 43 -5.38 6.02 5.57
C VAL A 43 -4.54 7.15 4.98
N LEU A 44 -4.66 8.34 5.55
CA LEU A 44 -4.04 9.54 5.02
C LEU A 44 -2.65 9.78 5.60
N ILE A 45 -1.70 10.02 4.72
CA ILE A 45 -0.34 10.49 5.05
C ILE A 45 -0.06 11.81 4.33
N LEU A 46 0.94 12.56 4.76
CA LEU A 46 1.29 13.84 4.11
C LEU A 46 1.87 13.63 2.70
N GLU A 47 1.41 14.40 1.70
CA GLU A 47 2.04 14.47 0.38
C GLU A 47 3.34 15.29 0.46
N THR A 48 4.44 14.60 0.68
CA THR A 48 5.80 15.17 0.57
C THR A 48 6.53 14.57 -0.62
N ALA A 49 7.49 15.31 -1.18
CA ALA A 49 8.34 14.78 -2.25
C ALA A 49 9.06 13.48 -1.84
N GLU A 50 9.42 13.34 -0.56
CA GLU A 50 10.02 12.13 -0.01
C GLU A 50 9.03 10.96 0.01
N ASN A 51 7.80 11.17 0.50
CA ASN A 51 6.77 10.14 0.56
C ASN A 51 6.37 9.68 -0.84
N VAL A 52 6.17 10.63 -1.76
CA VAL A 52 5.89 10.34 -3.18
C VAL A 52 7.01 9.50 -3.80
N LYS A 53 8.28 9.84 -3.54
CA LYS A 53 9.42 9.05 -4.03
C LYS A 53 9.44 7.64 -3.45
N LYS A 54 9.27 7.50 -2.12
CA LYS A 54 9.22 6.19 -1.43
C LYS A 54 8.12 5.30 -1.99
N LEU A 55 6.92 5.85 -2.18
CA LEU A 55 5.78 5.13 -2.74
C LEU A 55 6.02 4.71 -4.20
N ASN A 56 6.61 5.59 -5.01
CA ASN A 56 6.97 5.26 -6.38
C ASN A 56 7.96 4.07 -6.46
N GLU A 57 9.04 4.13 -5.67
CA GLU A 57 10.04 3.06 -5.62
C GLU A 57 9.43 1.75 -5.12
N PHE A 58 8.54 1.83 -4.12
CA PHE A 58 7.82 0.68 -3.59
C PHE A 58 6.87 0.06 -4.61
N LEU A 59 6.09 0.86 -5.33
CA LEU A 59 5.21 0.37 -6.41
C LEU A 59 6.02 -0.32 -7.49
N CYS A 60 7.14 0.26 -7.93
CA CYS A 60 8.03 -0.41 -8.88
C CYS A 60 8.53 -1.75 -8.35
N PHE A 61 8.99 -1.80 -7.10
CA PHE A 61 9.49 -3.03 -6.48
C PHE A 61 8.42 -4.11 -6.39
N MET A 62 7.24 -3.78 -5.84
CA MET A 62 6.15 -4.73 -5.64
C MET A 62 5.57 -5.24 -6.95
N ASN A 63 5.52 -4.40 -7.98
CA ASN A 63 4.98 -4.75 -9.29
C ASN A 63 6.04 -5.22 -10.30
N HIS A 64 7.30 -5.36 -9.87
CA HIS A 64 8.42 -5.85 -10.68
C HIS A 64 8.69 -4.96 -11.92
N TRP A 65 8.50 -3.66 -11.76
CA TRP A 65 8.80 -2.65 -12.78
C TRP A 65 10.21 -2.07 -12.64
N ALA A 66 10.75 -1.57 -13.75
CA ALA A 66 12.03 -0.86 -13.73
C ALA A 66 11.89 0.48 -13.01
N ILE A 67 12.82 0.78 -12.10
CA ILE A 67 12.91 2.08 -11.44
C ILE A 67 13.65 3.03 -12.37
N VAL A 68 12.97 4.10 -12.79
CA VAL A 68 13.56 5.19 -13.59
C VAL A 68 13.54 6.45 -12.73
N PRO A 69 14.69 6.99 -12.29
CA PRO A 69 14.74 8.09 -11.33
C PRO A 69 13.95 9.34 -11.76
N GLU A 70 13.88 9.63 -13.05
CA GLU A 70 13.19 10.80 -13.59
C GLU A 70 11.69 10.58 -13.85
N HIS A 71 11.17 9.36 -13.66
CA HIS A 71 9.80 9.03 -14.03
C HIS A 71 9.04 8.29 -12.93
N TYR A 72 7.76 8.62 -12.82
CA TYR A 72 6.84 7.85 -12.01
C TYR A 72 6.43 6.55 -12.71
N ALA A 73 6.24 5.51 -11.92
CA ALA A 73 5.51 4.34 -12.33
C ALA A 73 4.10 4.75 -12.82
N PRO A 74 3.54 4.05 -13.82
CA PRO A 74 2.20 4.36 -14.32
C PRO A 74 1.14 4.47 -13.21
N ALA A 75 1.13 3.51 -12.28
CA ALA A 75 0.23 3.51 -11.13
C ALA A 75 0.42 4.71 -10.20
N MET A 76 1.64 5.24 -10.08
CA MET A 76 1.89 6.40 -9.23
C MET A 76 1.26 7.68 -9.82
N CYS A 77 1.26 7.83 -11.15
CA CYS A 77 0.58 8.96 -11.80
C CYS A 77 -0.93 8.93 -11.50
N GLU A 78 -1.59 7.80 -11.73
CA GLU A 78 -3.03 7.62 -11.48
C GLU A 78 -3.37 7.81 -10.00
N PHE A 79 -2.54 7.26 -9.11
CA PHE A 79 -2.69 7.42 -7.66
C PHE A 79 -2.63 8.88 -7.22
N LEU A 80 -1.66 9.64 -7.74
CA LEU A 80 -1.53 11.06 -7.43
C LEU A 80 -2.69 11.88 -7.98
N GLU A 81 -3.16 11.56 -9.19
CA GLU A 81 -4.35 12.20 -9.77
C GLU A 81 -5.58 11.96 -8.90
N TYR A 82 -5.82 10.72 -8.46
CA TYR A 82 -6.88 10.39 -7.52
C TYR A 82 -6.78 11.22 -6.22
N CYS A 83 -5.63 11.19 -5.54
CA CYS A 83 -5.46 11.89 -4.26
C CYS A 83 -5.67 13.40 -4.39
N ARG A 84 -5.25 14.00 -5.51
CA ARG A 84 -5.40 15.44 -5.76
C ARG A 84 -6.81 15.86 -6.10
N MET A 85 -7.65 14.95 -6.58
CA MET A 85 -9.08 15.22 -6.81
C MET A 85 -9.89 15.24 -5.51
N GLU A 86 -9.49 14.46 -4.51
CA GLU A 86 -10.20 14.29 -3.23
C GLU A 86 -9.79 15.29 -2.11
N ASP A 87 -8.86 16.23 -2.38
CA ASP A 87 -8.44 17.41 -1.56
C ASP A 87 -7.09 17.36 -0.77
N ALA A 88 -6.51 18.58 -0.58
CA ALA A 88 -5.55 19.13 0.39
C ALA A 88 -4.17 18.49 0.74
N GLY A 89 -3.51 17.79 -0.18
CA GLY A 89 -2.07 17.45 -0.01
C GLY A 89 -1.81 16.28 0.94
N ALA A 90 -2.73 15.32 0.96
CA ALA A 90 -2.56 14.02 1.57
C ALA A 90 -2.52 12.91 0.49
N LEU A 91 -1.97 11.76 0.87
CA LEU A 91 -1.94 10.54 0.06
C LEU A 91 -2.70 9.44 0.81
N ASP A 92 -3.61 8.76 0.11
CA ASP A 92 -4.39 7.67 0.70
C ASP A 92 -3.72 6.30 0.49
N LEU A 93 -3.10 5.78 1.55
CA LEU A 93 -2.45 4.48 1.51
C LEU A 93 -3.44 3.32 1.36
N ALA A 94 -4.68 3.45 1.83
CA ALA A 94 -5.68 2.38 1.65
C ALA A 94 -6.00 2.21 0.16
N TYR A 95 -6.28 3.33 -0.53
CA TYR A 95 -6.49 3.32 -1.96
C TYR A 95 -5.28 2.77 -2.72
N LEU A 96 -4.06 3.18 -2.36
CA LEU A 96 -2.84 2.67 -3.01
C LEU A 96 -2.71 1.15 -2.87
N VAL A 97 -2.88 0.65 -1.65
CA VAL A 97 -2.67 -0.76 -1.31
C VAL A 97 -3.66 -1.66 -2.04
N TYR A 98 -4.95 -1.30 -2.01
CA TYR A 98 -6.00 -2.16 -2.55
C TYR A 98 -6.15 -2.08 -4.08
N ASN A 99 -5.65 -1.01 -4.71
CA ASN A 99 -5.82 -0.81 -6.16
C ASN A 99 -4.54 -1.00 -6.98
N TYR A 100 -3.35 -0.78 -6.41
CA TYR A 100 -2.11 -0.71 -7.19
C TYR A 100 -1.02 -1.70 -6.76
N LEU A 101 -1.22 -2.49 -5.70
CA LEU A 101 -0.28 -3.55 -5.35
C LEU A 101 -0.68 -4.89 -5.98
N ASN A 102 0.24 -5.50 -6.72
CA ASN A 102 0.06 -6.84 -7.27
C ASN A 102 0.38 -7.95 -6.25
N ILE A 103 -0.31 -7.92 -5.11
CA ILE A 103 -0.25 -8.96 -4.06
C ILE A 103 -1.65 -9.24 -3.52
N ASN A 104 -1.82 -10.39 -2.87
CA ASN A 104 -3.04 -10.64 -2.11
C ASN A 104 -3.04 -9.81 -0.81
N THR A 105 -4.03 -8.92 -0.67
CA THR A 105 -4.22 -8.05 0.49
C THR A 105 -5.33 -8.53 1.44
N GLU A 106 -5.89 -9.73 1.25
CA GLU A 106 -6.97 -10.29 2.09
C GLU A 106 -6.62 -10.36 3.58
N TYR A 107 -5.34 -10.55 3.89
CA TYR A 107 -4.83 -10.63 5.27
C TYR A 107 -4.32 -9.29 5.79
N LEU A 108 -4.44 -8.21 5.00
CA LEU A 108 -3.92 -6.91 5.38
C LEU A 108 -5.00 -6.08 6.05
N TRP A 109 -4.74 -5.70 7.30
CA TRP A 109 -5.64 -4.89 8.11
C TRP A 109 -4.96 -3.62 8.60
N PHE A 110 -5.73 -2.56 8.84
CA PHE A 110 -5.25 -1.37 9.50
C PHE A 110 -5.87 -1.22 10.89
N GLY A 111 -5.06 -1.39 11.93
CA GLY A 111 -5.44 -1.13 13.31
C GLY A 111 -5.56 0.37 13.56
N THR A 112 -6.79 0.90 13.60
CA THR A 112 -7.07 2.33 13.78
C THR A 112 -6.62 2.86 15.15
N ALA A 113 -6.64 2.02 16.19
CA ALA A 113 -6.18 2.39 17.53
C ALA A 113 -4.65 2.56 17.58
N GLU A 114 -3.91 1.64 16.95
CA GLU A 114 -2.45 1.67 16.88
C GLU A 114 -1.92 2.56 15.74
N ARG A 115 -2.80 2.94 14.81
CA ARG A 115 -2.50 3.58 13.52
C ARG A 115 -1.43 2.82 12.73
N LYS A 116 -1.60 1.49 12.63
CA LYS A 116 -0.64 0.58 11.99
C LYS A 116 -1.30 -0.49 11.14
N TRP A 117 -0.60 -0.84 10.07
CA TRP A 117 -0.85 -2.00 9.25
C TRP A 117 -0.42 -3.28 9.97
N LEU A 118 -1.27 -4.30 9.93
CA LEU A 118 -1.13 -5.56 10.65
C LEU A 118 -1.61 -6.72 9.75
N VAL A 119 -1.21 -7.93 10.10
CA VAL A 119 -1.82 -9.15 9.55
C VAL A 119 -3.09 -9.46 10.34
N HIS A 120 -4.19 -9.74 9.65
CA HIS A 120 -5.43 -10.26 10.24
C HIS A 120 -5.34 -11.78 10.48
#